data_AF-A0A496PV80-F1
#
_entry.id   AF-A0A496PV80-F1
#
_cell.length_a   1.000
_cell.length_b   1.000
_cell.length_c   1.000
_cell.angle_alpha   90.00
_cell.angle_beta   90.00
_cell.angle_gamma   90.00
#
_symmetry.space_group_name_H-M   'P 1'
#
loop_
_entity.id
_entity.type
_entity.pdbx_description
1 polymer ?
#
loop_
_entity_poly.entity_id
_entity_poly.type
_entity_poly.pdbx_seq_one_letter_code
_entity_poly.pdbx_strand_id
1 'polypeptide(L)'
;MLVDFGRASYVQKARQQPEKVKMVLEKARTDGRYLLLNFTGSDWCLWCHRLRDEVFVQDAFLDYAAESLILVEVDFPMKTELPEPVQVQNAQLDERFEVSGYPTIVIVSPHNEEIGRLSYM
;
A
#
# COMPACT_ATOMS: atom_id res chain seq x y z
N MET A 1 -11.58 12.66 -25.19
CA MET A 1 -10.83 11.40 -25.43
C MET A 1 -10.93 10.62 -24.14
N LEU A 2 -11.87 9.69 -24.07
CA LEU A 2 -12.16 8.89 -22.88
C LEU A 2 -10.97 7.95 -22.66
N VAL A 3 -10.26 8.10 -21.55
CA VAL A 3 -9.12 7.25 -21.22
C VAL A 3 -9.69 6.03 -20.51
N ASP A 4 -9.58 4.87 -21.15
CA ASP A 4 -10.03 3.57 -20.64
C ASP A 4 -9.41 3.27 -19.26
N PHE A 5 -10.26 3.22 -18.24
CA PHE A 5 -9.89 2.80 -16.89
C PHE A 5 -9.91 1.26 -16.81
N GLY A 6 -8.92 0.63 -17.44
CA GLY A 6 -8.68 -0.81 -17.29
C GLY A 6 -8.10 -1.17 -15.92
N ARG A 7 -8.61 -2.27 -15.33
CA ARG A 7 -8.16 -2.89 -14.06
C ARG A 7 -6.63 -3.09 -13.94
N ALA A 8 -5.93 -3.22 -15.07
CA ALA A 8 -4.46 -3.32 -15.12
C ALA A 8 -3.73 -2.02 -14.69
N SER A 9 -4.39 -0.85 -14.74
CA SER A 9 -3.70 0.44 -14.53
C SER A 9 -3.41 0.74 -13.05
N TYR A 10 -4.18 0.19 -12.10
CA TYR A 10 -4.01 0.51 -10.69
C TYR A 10 -2.78 -0.16 -10.07
N VAL A 11 -2.57 -1.44 -10.35
CA VAL A 11 -1.40 -2.19 -9.86
C VAL A 11 -0.11 -1.64 -10.49
N GLN A 12 -0.14 -1.27 -11.77
CA GLN A 12 1.00 -0.61 -12.42
C GLN A 12 1.26 0.80 -11.88
N LYS A 13 0.23 1.56 -11.51
CA LYS A 13 0.38 2.90 -10.90
C LYS A 13 0.84 2.84 -9.44
N ALA A 14 0.45 1.82 -8.68
CA ALA A 14 0.93 1.59 -7.32
C ALA A 14 2.45 1.34 -7.28
N ARG A 15 2.97 0.61 -8.28
CA ARG A 15 4.41 0.30 -8.41
C ARG A 15 5.30 1.50 -8.80
N GLN A 16 4.74 2.64 -9.21
CA GLN A 16 5.49 3.82 -9.68
C GLN A 16 5.57 4.96 -8.64
N GLN A 17 5.55 4.67 -7.33
CA GLN A 17 5.37 5.67 -6.27
C GLN A 17 6.59 6.08 -5.40
N PRO A 18 7.85 6.17 -5.88
CA PRO A 18 8.96 6.69 -5.06
C PRO A 18 8.76 8.11 -4.52
N GLU A 19 8.27 9.05 -5.34
CA GLU A 19 8.03 10.45 -4.93
C GLU A 19 6.59 10.71 -4.48
N LYS A 20 5.72 9.69 -4.52
CA LYS A 20 4.27 9.87 -4.50
C LYS A 20 3.60 9.57 -3.17
N VAL A 21 4.22 8.96 -2.16
CA VAL A 21 3.46 8.65 -0.92
C VAL A 21 3.04 9.92 -0.18
N LYS A 22 3.89 10.97 -0.14
CA LYS A 22 3.47 12.28 0.38
C LYS A 22 2.32 12.88 -0.44
N MET A 23 2.39 12.80 -1.77
CA MET A 23 1.29 13.25 -2.64
C MET A 23 0.02 12.40 -2.46
N VAL A 24 0.17 11.11 -2.16
CA VAL A 24 -0.93 10.18 -1.92
C VAL A 24 -1.59 10.44 -0.58
N LEU A 25 -0.82 10.77 0.46
CA LEU A 25 -1.32 11.25 1.75
C LEU A 25 -2.12 12.55 1.59
N GLU A 26 -1.61 13.51 0.81
CA GLU A 26 -2.31 14.77 0.53
C GLU A 26 -3.52 14.58 -0.42
N LYS A 27 -3.46 13.60 -1.32
CA LYS A 27 -4.60 13.22 -2.16
C LYS A 27 -5.69 12.53 -1.34
N ALA A 28 -5.32 11.66 -0.40
CA ALA A 28 -6.26 11.03 0.53
C ALA A 28 -7.03 12.08 1.34
N ARG A 29 -6.32 13.11 1.82
CA ARG A 29 -6.89 14.31 2.45
C ARG A 29 -7.92 15.00 1.56
N THR A 30 -7.53 15.30 0.33
CA THR A 30 -8.35 16.07 -0.61
C THR A 30 -9.58 15.28 -1.08
N ASP A 31 -9.41 13.99 -1.34
CA ASP A 31 -10.46 13.10 -1.84
C ASP A 31 -11.33 12.52 -0.71
N GLY A 32 -10.98 12.75 0.56
CA GLY A 32 -11.68 12.19 1.72
C GLY A 32 -11.59 10.66 1.80
N ARG A 33 -10.54 10.05 1.23
CA ARG A 33 -10.39 8.59 1.15
C ARG A 33 -9.41 8.06 2.19
N TYR A 34 -9.69 6.86 2.69
CA TYR A 34 -8.78 6.17 3.60
C TYR A 34 -7.59 5.59 2.85
N LEU A 35 -6.46 5.48 3.55
CA LEU A 35 -5.27 4.81 3.05
C LEU A 35 -5.16 3.44 3.69
N LEU A 36 -4.78 2.46 2.89
CA LEU A 36 -4.36 1.16 3.37
C LEU A 36 -2.88 1.01 3.03
N LEU A 37 -2.03 1.06 4.05
CA LEU A 37 -0.60 0.81 3.94
C LEU A 37 -0.37 -0.68 4.19
N ASN A 38 0.10 -1.39 3.17
CA ASN A 38 0.46 -2.80 3.26
C ASN A 38 1.98 -2.92 3.38
N PHE A 39 2.47 -3.13 4.60
CA PHE A 39 3.86 -3.41 4.88
C PHE A 39 4.17 -4.87 4.56
N THR A 40 5.11 -5.10 3.66
CA THR A 40 5.28 -6.41 3.03
C THR A 40 6.73 -6.74 2.67
N GLY A 41 7.01 -8.02 2.43
CA GLY A 41 8.30 -8.51 1.90
C GLY A 41 8.08 -9.32 0.63
N SER A 42 8.12 -8.66 -0.53
CA SER A 42 7.60 -9.19 -1.79
C SER A 42 8.34 -10.40 -2.38
N ASP A 43 9.54 -10.73 -1.90
CA ASP A 43 10.34 -11.85 -2.43
C ASP A 43 10.76 -12.91 -1.39
N TRP A 44 10.33 -12.76 -0.13
CA TRP A 44 10.71 -13.66 0.97
C TRP A 44 9.59 -13.97 1.99
N CYS A 45 8.55 -13.13 2.08
CA CYS A 45 7.50 -13.27 3.09
C CYS A 45 6.34 -14.15 2.58
N LEU A 46 6.33 -15.43 2.97
CA LEU A 46 5.28 -16.39 2.59
C LEU A 46 3.87 -15.92 2.96
N TRP A 47 3.69 -15.40 4.17
CA TRP A 47 2.38 -14.94 4.66
C TRP A 47 1.90 -13.68 3.94
N CYS A 48 2.83 -12.84 3.51
CA CYS A 48 2.52 -11.69 2.68
C CYS A 48 1.98 -12.09 1.31
N HIS A 49 2.60 -13.10 0.68
CA HIS A 49 2.11 -13.63 -0.60
C HIS A 49 0.72 -14.26 -0.43
N ARG A 50 0.51 -14.97 0.68
CA ARG A 50 -0.78 -15.59 0.97
C ARG A 50 -1.89 -14.55 1.19
N LEU A 51 -1.63 -13.49 1.97
CA LEU A 51 -2.56 -12.37 2.12
C LEU A 51 -2.89 -11.72 0.78
N ARG A 52 -1.87 -11.48 -0.06
CA ARG A 52 -2.07 -10.94 -1.40
C ARG A 52 -3.00 -11.83 -2.21
N ASP A 53 -2.71 -13.13 -2.26
CA ASP A 53 -3.41 -14.10 -3.11
C ASP A 53 -4.83 -14.39 -2.60
N GLU A 54 -5.07 -14.39 -1.30
CA GLU A 54 -6.38 -14.66 -0.70
C GLU A 54 -7.26 -13.41 -0.58
N VAL A 55 -6.69 -12.21 -0.53
CA VAL A 55 -7.44 -10.96 -0.29
C VAL A 55 -7.19 -9.92 -1.37
N PHE A 56 -5.95 -9.44 -1.52
CA PHE A 56 -5.71 -8.21 -2.30
C PHE A 56 -5.87 -8.34 -3.80
N VAL A 57 -5.81 -9.56 -4.34
CA VAL A 57 -6.05 -9.82 -5.77
C VAL A 57 -7.47 -10.29 -6.07
N GLN A 58 -8.31 -10.45 -5.04
CA GLN A 58 -9.69 -10.88 -5.23
C GLN A 58 -10.52 -9.72 -5.77
N ASP A 59 -11.37 -9.99 -6.77
CA ASP A 59 -12.21 -8.97 -7.41
C ASP A 59 -13.06 -8.20 -6.39
N ALA A 60 -13.64 -8.89 -5.41
CA ALA A 60 -14.44 -8.25 -4.35
C ALA A 60 -13.66 -7.21 -3.54
N PHE A 61 -12.38 -7.47 -3.25
CA PHE A 61 -11.54 -6.51 -2.54
C PHE A 61 -11.12 -5.36 -3.46
N LEU A 62 -10.74 -5.66 -4.70
CA LEU A 62 -10.34 -4.65 -5.68
C LEU A 62 -11.48 -3.67 -6.00
N ASP A 63 -12.70 -4.18 -6.15
CA ASP A 63 -13.88 -3.36 -6.40
C ASP A 63 -14.18 -2.44 -5.21
N TYR A 64 -14.13 -2.95 -3.96
CA TYR A 64 -14.25 -2.13 -2.76
C TYR A 64 -13.13 -1.08 -2.63
N ALA A 65 -11.89 -1.49 -2.85
CA ALA A 65 -10.72 -0.63 -2.70
C ALA A 65 -10.72 0.51 -3.72
N ALA A 66 -11.19 0.28 -4.95
CA ALA A 66 -11.25 1.30 -5.99
C ALA A 66 -12.15 2.50 -5.58
N GLU A 67 -13.22 2.22 -4.84
CA GLU A 67 -14.19 3.23 -4.39
C GLU A 67 -13.75 3.89 -3.08
N SER A 68 -13.25 3.10 -2.14
CA SER A 68 -13.12 3.53 -0.74
C SER A 68 -11.69 3.77 -0.25
N LEU A 69 -10.69 3.21 -0.94
CA LEU A 69 -9.31 3.17 -0.46
C LEU A 69 -8.32 3.76 -1.45
N ILE A 70 -7.20 4.23 -0.92
CA ILE A 70 -5.96 4.37 -1.67
C ILE A 70 -4.98 3.33 -1.11
N LEU A 71 -4.65 2.34 -1.95
CA LEU A 71 -3.74 1.26 -1.58
C LEU A 71 -2.30 1.71 -1.79
N VAL A 72 -1.46 1.52 -0.78
CA VAL A 72 -0.02 1.81 -0.81
C VAL A 72 0.72 0.56 -0.34
N GLU A 73 1.61 0.06 -1.19
CA GLU A 73 2.51 -1.04 -0.84
C GLU A 73 3.80 -0.46 -0.28
N VAL A 74 4.17 -0.86 0.94
CA VAL A 74 5.41 -0.48 1.60
C VAL A 74 6.28 -1.74 1.68
N ASP A 75 7.06 -1.95 0.63
CA ASP A 75 7.79 -3.21 0.40
C ASP A 75 9.23 -3.18 0.93
N PHE A 76 9.66 -4.30 1.50
CA PHE A 76 11.00 -4.56 2.04
C PHE A 76 11.57 -5.87 1.43
N PRO A 77 11.88 -5.89 0.13
CA PRO A 77 12.46 -7.06 -0.52
C PRO A 77 13.89 -7.34 -0.03
N MET A 78 14.32 -8.60 -0.07
CA MET A 78 15.69 -9.00 0.27
C MET A 78 16.56 -9.24 -0.95
N LYS A 79 15.98 -9.64 -2.08
CA LYS A 79 16.70 -9.97 -3.32
C LYS A 79 16.59 -8.87 -4.36
N THR A 80 15.50 -8.10 -4.31
CA THR A 80 15.23 -7.01 -5.25
C THR A 80 15.73 -5.69 -4.67
N GLU A 81 16.47 -4.92 -5.45
CA GLU A 81 16.91 -3.59 -5.04
C GLU A 81 15.87 -2.54 -5.46
N LEU A 82 15.37 -1.78 -4.48
CA LEU A 82 14.47 -0.65 -4.73
C LEU A 82 15.28 0.62 -5.00
N PRO A 83 14.76 1.59 -5.77
CA PRO A 83 15.40 2.90 -5.87
C PRO A 83 15.59 3.55 -4.49
N GLU A 84 16.73 4.20 -4.26
CA GLU A 84 17.07 4.83 -2.96
C GLU A 84 15.95 5.73 -2.38
N PRO A 85 15.25 6.57 -3.17
CA PRO A 85 14.13 7.36 -2.63
C PRO A 85 12.98 6.52 -2.08
N VAL A 86 12.72 5.35 -2.67
CA VAL A 86 11.70 4.41 -2.17
C VAL A 86 12.15 3.79 -0.86
N GLN A 87 13.42 3.37 -0.78
CA GLN A 87 13.97 2.76 0.44
C GLN A 87 13.87 3.72 1.63
N VAL A 88 14.28 4.98 1.42
CA VAL A 88 14.21 6.03 2.46
C VAL A 88 12.76 6.28 2.88
N GLN A 89 11.84 6.39 1.92
CA GLN A 89 10.42 6.58 2.20
C GLN A 89 9.83 5.39 2.98
N ASN A 90 10.13 4.16 2.57
CA ASN A 90 9.62 2.96 3.23
C ASN A 90 10.17 2.85 4.66
N ALA A 91 11.45 3.15 4.88
CA ALA A 91 12.04 3.20 6.22
C ALA A 91 11.39 4.26 7.12
N GLN A 92 11.09 5.45 6.59
CA GLN A 92 10.38 6.48 7.35
C GLN A 92 8.95 6.06 7.74
N LEU A 93 8.27 5.32 6.86
CA LEU A 93 6.93 4.79 7.15
C LEU A 93 6.99 3.66 8.18
N ASP A 94 7.98 2.77 8.07
CA ASP A 94 8.23 1.67 9.02
C ASP A 94 8.45 2.21 10.43
N GLU A 95 9.33 3.22 10.57
CA GLU A 95 9.59 3.91 11.84
C GLU A 95 8.33 4.62 12.35
N ARG A 96 7.67 5.41 11.50
CA ARG A 96 6.47 6.19 11.89
C ARG A 96 5.34 5.31 12.42
N PHE A 97 5.12 4.16 11.80
CA PHE A 97 4.03 3.25 12.14
C PHE A 97 4.50 2.10 13.05
N GLU A 98 5.74 2.13 13.51
CA GLU A 98 6.34 1.16 14.45
C GLU A 98 6.08 -0.29 13.99
N VAL A 99 6.34 -0.56 12.72
CA VAL A 99 6.10 -1.90 12.14
C VAL A 99 7.21 -2.84 12.56
N SER A 100 6.83 -3.95 13.21
CA SER A 100 7.78 -4.93 13.77
C SER A 100 7.74 -6.29 13.07
N GLY A 101 6.84 -6.47 12.09
CA GLY A 101 6.68 -7.72 11.38
C GLY A 101 5.83 -7.58 10.13
N TYR A 102 5.90 -8.58 9.26
CA TYR A 102 5.20 -8.62 7.98
C TYR A 102 4.35 -9.89 7.84
N PRO A 103 3.15 -9.81 7.22
CA PRO A 103 2.53 -8.57 6.73
C PRO A 103 1.89 -7.76 7.88
N THR A 104 2.02 -6.44 7.82
CA THR A 104 1.25 -5.52 8.67
C THR A 104 0.45 -4.58 7.79
N ILE A 105 -0.83 -4.41 8.11
CA ILE A 105 -1.74 -3.52 7.39
C ILE A 105 -2.13 -2.39 8.33
N VAL A 106 -1.89 -1.16 7.91
CA VAL A 106 -2.29 0.05 8.65
C VAL A 106 -3.32 0.82 7.86
N ILE A 107 -4.45 1.13 8.49
CA ILE A 107 -5.50 1.97 7.93
C ILE A 107 -5.34 3.38 8.48
N VAL A 108 -5.17 4.34 7.58
CA VAL A 108 -4.97 5.75 7.92
C VAL A 108 -6.16 6.57 7.40
N SER A 109 -6.72 7.42 8.28
CA SER A 109 -7.78 8.34 7.91
C SER A 109 -7.28 9.42 6.93
N PRO A 110 -8.19 10.09 6.22
CA PRO A 110 -7.84 11.30 5.47
C PRO A 110 -7.12 12.33 6.33
N HIS A 111 -7.28 12.36 7.65
CA HIS A 111 -6.61 13.36 8.50
C HIS A 111 -5.16 12.99 8.88
N ASN A 112 -4.62 11.90 8.34
CA ASN A 112 -3.32 11.29 8.67
C ASN A 112 -3.27 10.63 10.05
N GLU A 113 -4.40 10.14 10.55
CA GLU A 113 -4.50 9.41 11.81
C GLU A 113 -4.60 7.90 11.55
N GLU A 114 -3.84 7.07 12.28
CA GLU A 114 -4.05 5.62 12.27
C GLU A 114 -5.40 5.32 12.93
N ILE A 115 -6.31 4.69 12.19
CA ILE A 115 -7.64 4.32 12.69
C ILE A 115 -7.79 2.81 12.91
N GLY A 116 -6.83 2.02 12.44
CA GLY A 116 -6.85 0.58 12.63
C GLY A 116 -5.59 -0.08 12.10
N ARG A 117 -5.26 -1.21 12.71
CA ARG A 117 -4.15 -2.08 12.32
C ARG A 117 -4.63 -3.51 12.25
N LEU A 118 -4.20 -4.22 11.22
CA LEU A 118 -4.51 -5.62 11.00
C LEU A 118 -3.21 -6.38 10.73
N SER A 119 -3.12 -7.59 11.27
CA SER A 119 -2.10 -8.56 10.90
C SER A 119 -2.77 -9.70 10.14
N TYR A 120 -1.96 -10.48 9.43
CA TYR A 120 -2.38 -11.74 8.84
C TYR A 120 -1.57 -12.84 9.53
N MET A 121 -2.22 -13.43 10.55
CA MET A 121 -1.70 -14.22 11.70
C MET A 121 -1.09 -13.42 12.84
#